data_AF-A0AAV1CTG3-F1
#
_entry.id   AF-A0AAV1CTG3-F1
#
_cell.length_a   1.000
_cell.length_b   1.000
_cell.length_c   1.000
_cell.angle_alpha   90.00
_cell.angle_beta   90.00
_cell.angle_gamma   90.00
#
_symmetry.space_group_name_H-M   'P 1'
#
loop_
_entity.id
_entity.type
_entity.pdbx_description
1 polymer ?
#
loop_
_entity_poly.entity_id
_entity_poly.type
_entity_poly.pdbx_seq_one_letter_code
_entity_poly.pdbx_strand_id
1 'polypeptide(L)'
;MGSVENQKPVIVMLMLQFLYSAVTLFTRATFVHGMSPRVFVVYRQGLAFLLIAPIAFLRKGTSGCSLGLKNFGLIFLISLIGITINQNIYFEGLYLSSSSIASAMGNILPAITFLMAYSLGLERVNFKSVRSIAKIFGTIVCVTGAISMVLLKGPKLLNMEFNPRHMLFSKGGETWLLGCFLIFTSNFCWSLWLILQVPVSKSYPDHICLTAWMCLFGSMQSGVVSFFLEKDLDAWKINSPLQLGCLLFTAAAGATSFFAQAWCIERRGPLFSAMFNPLNTVIVTFLATTFVHEEMYLGSLIGAIAVIFGLYVVLWGKAQDQVEIDAEKKPEEAKKCNSASCIDESVEKTSYAIDLEEPLLSNKE
;
A
#
# COMPACT_ATOMS: atom_id res chain seq x y z
N MET A 1 -18.08 -19.64 -8.63
CA MET A 1 -16.96 -18.72 -8.99
C MET A 1 -16.67 -17.62 -7.95
N GLY A 2 -17.57 -17.27 -7.03
CA GLY A 2 -17.35 -16.18 -6.05
C GLY A 2 -16.26 -16.41 -4.97
N SER A 3 -15.90 -17.67 -4.63
CA SER A 3 -14.90 -17.95 -3.59
C SER A 3 -13.46 -17.58 -4.03
N VAL A 4 -13.11 -17.86 -5.29
CA VAL A 4 -11.75 -17.60 -5.83
C VAL A 4 -11.52 -16.09 -6.04
N GLU A 5 -12.54 -15.36 -6.53
CA GLU A 5 -12.49 -13.89 -6.69
C GLU A 5 -12.22 -13.18 -5.36
N ASN A 6 -12.84 -13.67 -4.28
CA ASN A 6 -12.68 -13.12 -2.93
C ASN A 6 -11.29 -13.37 -2.33
N GLN A 7 -10.57 -14.40 -2.77
CA GLN A 7 -9.21 -14.70 -2.28
C GLN A 7 -8.12 -13.90 -3.00
N LYS A 8 -8.38 -13.36 -4.21
CA LYS A 8 -7.37 -12.64 -5.01
C LYS A 8 -6.65 -11.53 -4.22
N PRO A 9 -7.33 -10.63 -3.49
CA PRO A 9 -6.65 -9.57 -2.73
C PRO A 9 -5.73 -10.10 -1.62
N VAL A 10 -6.08 -11.23 -1.00
CA VAL A 10 -5.24 -11.87 0.02
C VAL A 10 -3.95 -12.40 -0.61
N ILE A 11 -4.07 -13.13 -1.72
CA ILE A 11 -2.91 -13.69 -2.44
C ILE A 11 -1.99 -12.56 -2.92
N VAL A 12 -2.56 -11.50 -3.52
CA VAL A 12 -1.79 -10.33 -3.96
C VAL A 12 -1.05 -9.68 -2.79
N MET A 13 -1.71 -9.46 -1.66
CA MET A 13 -1.07 -8.85 -0.49
C MET A 13 0.03 -9.73 0.12
N LEU A 14 -0.13 -11.06 0.12
CA LEU A 14 0.91 -12.00 0.53
C LEU A 14 2.13 -11.92 -0.38
N MET A 15 1.92 -11.96 -1.71
CA MET A 15 3.00 -11.83 -2.69
C MET A 15 3.71 -10.47 -2.58
N LEU A 16 2.97 -9.40 -2.27
CA LEU A 16 3.55 -8.09 -2.01
C LEU A 16 4.48 -8.10 -0.80
N GLN A 17 4.20 -8.86 0.27
CA GLN A 17 5.12 -8.90 1.42
C GLN A 17 6.46 -9.55 1.04
N PHE A 18 6.44 -10.64 0.26
CA PHE A 18 7.68 -11.23 -0.27
C PHE A 18 8.43 -10.24 -1.17
N LEU A 19 7.71 -9.51 -2.03
CA LEU A 19 8.29 -8.49 -2.89
C LEU A 19 8.92 -7.34 -2.08
N TYR A 20 8.26 -6.86 -1.02
CA TYR A 20 8.80 -5.84 -0.12
C TYR A 20 10.03 -6.31 0.64
N SER A 21 10.04 -7.57 1.09
CA SER A 21 11.22 -8.19 1.70
C SER A 21 12.41 -8.20 0.73
N ALA A 22 12.18 -8.61 -0.52
CA ALA A 22 13.22 -8.59 -1.56
C ALA A 22 13.69 -7.15 -1.86
N VAL A 23 12.77 -6.20 -2.02
CA VAL A 23 13.12 -4.78 -2.22
C VAL A 23 14.00 -4.25 -1.09
N THR A 24 13.72 -4.63 0.16
CA THR A 24 14.51 -4.23 1.32
C THR A 24 15.95 -4.74 1.22
N LEU A 25 16.16 -6.00 0.84
CA LEU A 25 17.49 -6.58 0.66
C LEU A 25 18.28 -5.90 -0.47
N PHE A 26 17.64 -5.69 -1.62
CA PHE A 26 18.30 -5.04 -2.76
C PHE A 26 18.59 -3.55 -2.50
N THR A 27 17.69 -2.85 -1.78
CA THR A 27 17.93 -1.47 -1.34
C THR A 27 19.13 -1.39 -0.39
N ARG A 28 19.22 -2.32 0.57
CA ARG A 28 20.39 -2.42 1.46
C ARG A 28 21.68 -2.66 0.67
N ALA A 29 21.65 -3.53 -0.34
CA ALA A 29 22.80 -3.77 -1.21
C ALA A 29 23.25 -2.49 -1.94
N THR A 30 22.32 -1.65 -2.42
CA THR A 30 22.67 -0.36 -3.06
C THR A 30 23.32 0.63 -2.09
N PHE A 31 22.83 0.71 -0.85
CA PHE A 31 23.36 1.64 0.15
C PHE A 31 24.75 1.23 0.64
N VAL A 32 25.00 -0.08 0.78
CA VAL A 32 26.34 -0.59 1.14
C VAL A 32 27.38 -0.23 0.06
N HIS A 33 26.97 -0.11 -1.20
CA HIS A 33 27.84 0.34 -2.30
C HIS A 33 27.92 1.87 -2.42
N GLY A 34 27.44 2.64 -1.42
CA GLY A 34 27.66 4.08 -1.33
C GLY A 34 26.64 4.96 -2.07
N MET A 35 25.51 4.42 -2.52
CA MET A 35 24.46 5.25 -3.13
C MET A 35 23.71 6.06 -2.07
N SER A 36 23.54 7.37 -2.28
CA SER A 36 22.72 8.21 -1.40
C SER A 36 21.26 7.72 -1.38
N PRO A 37 20.63 7.54 -0.20
CA PRO A 37 19.21 7.15 -0.11
C PRO A 37 18.27 8.13 -0.79
N ARG A 38 18.59 9.42 -0.81
CA ARG A 38 17.76 10.48 -1.41
C ARG A 38 17.77 10.36 -2.94
N VAL A 39 18.97 10.20 -3.52
CA VAL A 39 19.15 9.95 -4.95
C VAL A 39 18.53 8.61 -5.36
N PHE A 40 18.66 7.58 -4.53
CA PHE A 40 18.02 6.28 -4.76
C PHE A 40 16.49 6.41 -4.92
N VAL A 41 15.81 7.20 -4.09
CA VAL A 41 14.35 7.44 -4.24
C VAL A 41 14.03 8.07 -5.59
N VAL A 42 14.82 9.06 -6.04
CA VAL A 42 14.63 9.74 -7.34
C VAL A 42 14.72 8.75 -8.48
N TYR A 43 15.82 7.99 -8.54
CA TYR A 43 16.06 7.02 -9.62
C TYR A 43 15.06 5.89 -9.59
N ARG A 44 14.74 5.35 -8.41
CA ARG A 44 13.78 4.26 -8.27
C ARG A 44 12.40 4.66 -8.84
N GLN A 45 11.94 5.87 -8.55
CA GLN A 45 10.64 6.34 -9.03
C GLN A 45 10.67 6.77 -10.50
N GLY A 46 11.77 7.36 -10.96
CA GLY A 46 11.95 7.70 -12.37
C GLY A 46 11.99 6.46 -13.25
N LEU A 47 12.77 5.45 -12.87
CA LEU A 47 12.81 4.16 -13.55
C LEU A 47 11.48 3.43 -13.48
N ALA A 48 10.78 3.48 -12.33
CA ALA A 48 9.45 2.89 -12.20
C ALA A 48 8.46 3.52 -13.19
N PHE A 49 8.51 4.85 -13.37
CA PHE A 49 7.74 5.55 -14.39
C PHE A 49 8.13 5.09 -15.81
N LEU A 50 9.43 5.06 -16.14
CA LEU A 50 9.89 4.65 -17.47
C LEU A 50 9.48 3.21 -17.84
N LEU A 51 9.39 2.32 -16.85
CA LEU A 51 8.95 0.94 -17.07
C LEU A 51 7.44 0.83 -17.27
N ILE A 52 6.63 1.56 -16.49
CA ILE A 52 5.17 1.44 -16.52
C ILE A 52 4.50 2.36 -17.55
N ALA A 53 5.12 3.50 -17.89
CA ALA A 53 4.56 4.50 -18.79
C ALA A 53 4.25 3.94 -20.20
N PRO A 54 5.11 3.14 -20.84
CA PRO A 54 4.79 2.53 -22.13
C PRO A 54 3.54 1.65 -22.06
N ILE A 55 3.43 0.83 -21.02
CA ILE A 55 2.27 -0.05 -20.79
C ILE A 55 1.00 0.78 -20.55
N ALA A 56 1.11 1.84 -19.75
CA ALA A 56 -0.01 2.73 -19.43
C ALA A 56 -0.56 3.44 -20.69
N PHE A 57 0.33 4.08 -21.46
CA PHE A 57 -0.06 4.92 -22.59
C PHE A 57 -0.40 4.12 -23.85
N LEU A 58 0.21 2.95 -24.07
CA LEU A 58 -0.18 2.08 -25.20
C LEU A 58 -1.58 1.47 -25.00
N ARG A 59 -1.96 1.14 -23.77
CA ARG A 59 -3.26 0.53 -23.48
C ARG A 59 -4.45 1.46 -23.71
N LYS A 60 -4.29 2.75 -23.42
CA LYS A 60 -5.39 3.73 -23.40
C LYS A 60 -5.21 4.92 -24.34
N GLY A 61 -4.07 5.01 -25.02
CA GLY A 61 -3.66 6.25 -25.67
C GLY A 61 -3.29 7.32 -24.65
N THR A 62 -2.60 8.36 -25.12
CA THR A 62 -2.22 9.53 -24.29
C THR A 62 -3.44 10.27 -23.74
N SER A 63 -4.53 10.34 -24.51
CA SER A 63 -5.79 10.95 -24.10
C SER A 63 -6.48 10.19 -22.96
N GLY A 64 -6.35 8.86 -22.91
CA GLY A 64 -6.98 8.03 -21.88
C GLY A 64 -6.27 8.06 -20.52
N CYS A 65 -5.04 8.57 -20.46
CA CYS A 65 -4.33 8.87 -19.20
C CYS A 65 -4.28 10.38 -18.89
N SER A 66 -5.12 11.21 -19.51
CA SER A 66 -5.12 12.67 -19.33
C SER A 66 -5.48 13.09 -17.89
N LEU A 67 -4.80 14.12 -17.38
CA LEU A 67 -5.01 14.67 -16.04
C LEU A 67 -5.81 15.97 -16.11
N GLY A 68 -7.04 15.95 -15.60
CA GLY A 68 -7.73 17.17 -15.20
C GLY A 68 -7.07 17.81 -13.98
N LEU A 69 -7.23 19.12 -13.79
CA LEU A 69 -6.57 19.90 -12.72
C LEU A 69 -6.81 19.32 -11.31
N LYS A 70 -8.03 18.85 -11.03
CA LYS A 70 -8.38 18.19 -9.76
C LYS A 70 -7.59 16.90 -9.54
N ASN A 71 -7.52 16.04 -10.56
CA ASN A 71 -6.80 14.77 -10.48
C ASN A 71 -5.29 15.01 -10.41
N PHE A 72 -4.78 16.01 -11.13
CA PHE A 72 -3.39 16.46 -10.99
C PHE A 72 -3.07 16.83 -9.53
N GLY A 73 -3.85 17.71 -8.90
CA GLY A 73 -3.62 18.14 -7.52
C GLY A 73 -3.68 16.98 -6.52
N LEU A 74 -4.66 16.08 -6.67
CA LEU A 74 -4.80 14.89 -5.82
C LEU A 74 -3.62 13.91 -5.97
N ILE A 75 -3.22 13.62 -7.21
CA ILE A 75 -2.12 12.67 -7.50
C ILE A 75 -0.77 13.28 -7.12
N PHE A 76 -0.61 14.59 -7.29
CA PHE A 76 0.57 15.31 -6.81
C PHE A 76 0.69 15.25 -5.28
N LEU A 77 -0.41 15.46 -4.55
CA LEU A 77 -0.44 15.41 -3.09
C LEU A 77 -0.18 13.99 -2.56
N ILE A 78 -0.82 12.97 -3.13
CA ILE A 78 -0.63 11.58 -2.68
C ILE A 78 0.81 11.11 -2.96
N SER A 79 1.43 11.51 -4.08
CA SER A 79 2.86 11.28 -4.33
C SER A 79 3.74 11.99 -3.32
N LEU A 80 3.45 13.26 -3.00
CA LEU A 80 4.24 14.03 -2.06
C LEU A 80 4.28 13.34 -0.69
N ILE A 81 3.11 12.88 -0.21
CA ILE A 81 2.97 12.24 1.10
C ILE A 81 3.59 10.84 1.11
N GLY A 82 3.15 9.96 0.21
CA GLY A 82 3.49 8.52 0.28
C GLY A 82 4.81 8.13 -0.37
N ILE A 83 5.34 8.97 -1.25
CA ILE A 83 6.63 8.75 -1.90
C ILE A 83 7.67 9.70 -1.32
N THR A 84 7.54 11.00 -1.55
CA THR A 84 8.64 11.93 -1.28
C THR A 84 8.88 12.12 0.21
N ILE A 85 7.87 12.55 0.98
CA ILE A 85 8.00 12.77 2.42
C ILE A 85 8.27 11.44 3.11
N ASN A 86 7.41 10.44 2.88
CA ASN A 86 7.53 9.13 3.51
C ASN A 86 8.91 8.48 3.31
N GLN A 87 9.40 8.32 2.07
CA GLN A 87 10.64 7.57 1.84
C GLN A 87 11.89 8.33 2.28
N ASN A 88 11.94 9.65 2.06
CA ASN A 88 13.11 10.43 2.49
C ASN A 88 13.22 10.45 4.03
N ILE A 89 12.11 10.70 4.72
CA ILE A 89 12.09 10.68 6.19
C ILE A 89 12.34 9.27 6.74
N TYR A 90 11.83 8.23 6.06
CA TYR A 90 12.10 6.83 6.43
C TYR A 90 13.60 6.52 6.40
N PHE A 91 14.27 6.83 5.29
CA PHE A 91 15.70 6.51 5.15
C PHE A 91 16.57 7.34 6.09
N GLU A 92 16.25 8.61 6.30
CA GLU A 92 16.92 9.46 7.29
C GLU A 92 16.73 8.90 8.71
N GLY A 93 15.49 8.52 9.06
CA GLY A 93 15.17 7.94 10.35
C GLY A 93 15.85 6.58 10.57
N LEU A 94 15.93 5.76 9.53
CA LEU A 94 16.65 4.47 9.55
C LEU A 94 18.15 4.68 9.77
N TYR A 95 18.74 5.71 9.15
CA TYR A 95 20.16 6.07 9.33
C TYR A 95 20.46 6.59 10.74
N LEU A 96 19.59 7.45 11.28
CA LEU A 96 19.76 8.05 12.62
C LEU A 96 19.40 7.10 13.77
N SER A 97 18.70 6.01 13.49
CA SER A 97 18.30 5.02 14.49
C SER A 97 18.79 3.61 14.14
N SER A 98 17.91 2.61 14.10
CA SER A 98 18.26 1.22 13.79
C SER A 98 17.18 0.55 12.95
N SER A 99 17.57 -0.49 12.22
CA SER A 99 16.65 -1.35 11.46
C SER A 99 15.63 -2.05 12.36
N SER A 100 15.98 -2.37 13.61
CA SER A 100 15.05 -2.92 14.59
C SER A 100 13.95 -1.93 14.95
N ILE A 101 14.29 -0.66 15.19
CA ILE A 101 13.30 0.39 15.48
C ILE A 101 12.41 0.63 14.26
N ALA A 102 12.99 0.69 13.06
CA ALA A 102 12.24 0.82 11.82
C ALA A 102 11.21 -0.30 11.63
N SER A 103 11.62 -1.55 11.91
CA SER A 103 10.73 -2.71 11.87
C SER A 103 9.63 -2.62 12.94
N ALA A 104 9.99 -2.33 14.20
CA ALA A 104 9.04 -2.22 15.30
C ALA A 104 8.00 -1.11 15.08
N MET A 105 8.42 0.06 14.60
CA MET A 105 7.51 1.17 14.26
C MET A 105 6.67 0.87 13.02
N GLY A 106 7.26 0.18 12.02
CA GLY A 106 6.53 -0.36 10.87
C GLY A 106 5.36 -1.25 11.30
N ASN A 107 5.54 -2.04 12.35
CA ASN A 107 4.50 -2.92 12.88
C ASN A 107 3.32 -2.17 13.52
N ILE A 108 3.46 -0.88 13.84
CA ILE A 108 2.38 -0.05 14.39
C ILE A 108 1.46 0.48 13.27
N LEU A 109 1.90 0.44 12.01
CA LEU A 109 1.14 0.92 10.84
C LEU A 109 -0.34 0.48 10.80
N PRO A 110 -0.72 -0.79 11.08
CA PRO A 110 -2.12 -1.19 11.07
C PRO A 110 -2.96 -0.45 12.11
N ALA A 111 -2.41 -0.18 13.31
CA ALA A 111 -3.09 0.56 14.36
C ALA A 111 -3.31 2.03 13.97
N ILE A 112 -2.29 2.67 13.39
CA ILE A 112 -2.42 4.06 12.88
C ILE A 112 -3.49 4.11 11.78
N THR A 113 -3.46 3.15 10.85
CA THR A 113 -4.41 3.08 9.73
C THR A 113 -5.83 2.81 10.19
N PHE A 114 -6.01 1.94 11.18
CA PHE A 114 -7.30 1.69 11.80
C PHE A 114 -7.89 2.97 12.39
N LEU A 115 -7.09 3.72 13.16
CA LEU A 115 -7.53 4.96 13.81
C LEU A 115 -7.92 6.01 12.76
N MET A 116 -7.09 6.23 11.74
CA MET A 116 -7.43 7.18 10.66
C MET A 116 -8.67 6.75 9.88
N ALA A 117 -8.78 5.47 9.53
CA ALA A 117 -9.93 4.96 8.79
C ALA A 117 -11.23 5.09 9.61
N TYR A 118 -11.16 4.88 10.92
CA TYR A 118 -12.29 5.10 11.83
C TYR A 118 -12.66 6.59 11.91
N SER A 119 -11.70 7.49 12.15
CA SER A 119 -11.94 8.93 12.25
C SER A 119 -12.55 9.54 10.98
N LEU A 120 -12.20 8.99 9.81
CA LEU A 120 -12.72 9.43 8.51
C LEU A 120 -14.00 8.69 8.07
N GLY A 121 -14.52 7.79 8.90
CA GLY A 121 -15.72 7.01 8.59
C GLY A 121 -15.56 5.98 7.46
N LEU A 122 -14.32 5.66 7.08
CA LEU A 122 -13.99 4.62 6.10
C LEU A 122 -14.11 3.21 6.71
N GLU A 123 -14.01 3.09 8.04
CA GLU A 123 -14.22 1.86 8.78
C GLU A 123 -15.33 2.08 9.82
N ARG A 124 -16.47 1.39 9.67
CA ARG A 124 -17.54 1.44 10.67
C ARG A 124 -17.21 0.48 11.81
N VAL A 125 -17.06 1.02 13.02
CA VAL A 125 -16.83 0.23 14.23
C VAL A 125 -18.11 0.22 15.05
N ASN A 126 -18.75 -0.94 15.13
CA ASN A 126 -19.83 -1.17 16.08
C ASN A 126 -19.26 -2.03 17.21
N PHE A 127 -19.04 -1.45 18.39
CA PHE A 127 -18.47 -2.16 19.55
C PHE A 127 -19.35 -3.31 20.07
N LYS A 128 -20.60 -3.43 19.60
CA LYS A 128 -21.47 -4.59 19.87
C LYS A 128 -21.34 -5.71 18.83
N SER A 129 -20.72 -5.43 17.69
CA SER A 129 -20.52 -6.40 16.61
C SER A 129 -19.26 -7.23 16.88
N VAL A 130 -19.43 -8.55 16.94
CA VAL A 130 -18.34 -9.54 17.04
C VAL A 130 -17.27 -9.31 15.98
N ARG A 131 -17.68 -8.85 14.79
CA ARG A 131 -16.77 -8.57 13.68
C ARG A 131 -15.85 -7.37 13.94
N SER A 132 -16.41 -6.29 14.48
CA SER A 132 -15.63 -5.09 14.82
C SER A 132 -14.66 -5.39 15.96
N ILE A 133 -15.11 -6.16 16.96
CA ILE A 133 -14.26 -6.65 18.05
C ILE A 133 -13.12 -7.51 17.49
N ALA A 134 -13.41 -8.44 16.58
CA ALA A 134 -12.38 -9.28 15.95
C ALA A 134 -11.33 -8.45 15.20
N LYS A 135 -11.73 -7.43 14.44
CA LYS A 135 -10.79 -6.52 13.75
C LYS A 135 -9.88 -5.79 14.73
N ILE A 136 -10.42 -5.23 15.81
CA ILE A 136 -9.64 -4.52 16.83
C ILE A 136 -8.70 -5.48 17.56
N PHE A 137 -9.23 -6.58 18.07
CA PHE A 137 -8.46 -7.57 18.82
C PHE A 137 -7.35 -8.19 17.96
N GLY A 138 -7.66 -8.60 16.74
CA GLY A 138 -6.68 -9.14 15.81
C GLY A 138 -5.59 -8.12 15.46
N THR A 139 -5.93 -6.83 15.34
CA THR A 139 -4.94 -5.75 15.14
C THR A 139 -4.01 -5.64 16.34
N ILE A 140 -4.55 -5.60 17.57
CA ILE A 140 -3.75 -5.52 18.80
C ILE A 140 -2.81 -6.73 18.90
N VAL A 141 -3.32 -7.94 18.68
CA VAL A 141 -2.51 -9.17 18.76
C VAL A 141 -1.43 -9.19 17.67
N CYS A 142 -1.75 -8.77 16.45
CA CYS A 142 -0.80 -8.72 15.34
C CYS A 142 0.34 -7.71 15.61
N VAL A 143 0.00 -6.47 16.00
CA VAL A 143 0.97 -5.41 16.33
C VAL A 143 1.84 -5.84 17.52
N THR A 144 1.22 -6.34 18.59
CA THR A 144 1.94 -6.78 19.80
C THR A 144 2.86 -7.96 19.50
N GLY A 145 2.40 -8.92 18.69
CA GLY A 145 3.19 -10.06 18.24
C GLY A 145 4.44 -9.63 17.45
N ALA A 146 4.28 -8.69 16.53
CA ALA A 146 5.39 -8.21 15.70
C ALA A 146 6.38 -7.33 16.47
N ILE A 147 5.89 -6.50 17.41
CA ILE A 147 6.77 -5.77 18.33
C ILE A 147 7.53 -6.74 19.24
N SER A 148 6.84 -7.76 19.78
CA SER A 148 7.45 -8.80 20.60
C SER A 148 8.53 -9.56 19.81
N MET A 149 8.30 -9.81 18.52
CA MET A 149 9.25 -10.49 17.65
C MET A 149 10.59 -9.76 17.54
N VAL A 150 10.55 -8.43 17.53
CA VAL A 150 11.72 -7.56 17.40
C VAL A 150 12.39 -7.28 18.74
N LEU A 151 11.61 -7.14 19.82
CA LEU A 151 12.11 -6.69 21.12
C LEU A 151 12.43 -7.83 22.09
N LEU A 152 11.70 -8.95 22.04
CA LEU A 152 11.89 -10.07 22.96
C LEU A 152 12.97 -11.01 22.43
N LYS A 153 14.16 -10.90 23.00
CA LYS A 153 15.22 -11.92 22.83
C LYS A 153 15.08 -12.97 23.93
N GLY A 154 14.85 -14.22 23.52
CA GLY A 154 14.79 -15.39 24.40
C GLY A 154 16.04 -16.29 24.25
N PRO A 155 16.02 -17.53 24.76
CA PRO A 155 17.07 -18.50 24.48
C PRO A 155 17.21 -18.72 22.96
N LYS A 156 18.46 -18.93 22.52
CA LYS A 156 18.78 -19.20 21.11
C LYS A 156 18.19 -20.56 20.73
N LEU A 157 17.50 -20.61 19.59
CA LEU A 157 16.90 -21.86 19.10
C LEU A 157 17.88 -22.71 18.29
N LEU A 158 19.01 -22.15 17.86
CA LEU A 158 20.09 -22.86 17.16
C LEU A 158 21.40 -22.70 17.94
N ASN A 159 21.97 -23.83 18.37
CA ASN A 159 23.20 -23.91 19.16
C ASN A 159 24.41 -23.48 18.33
N MET A 160 24.81 -22.21 18.43
CA MET A 160 26.18 -21.78 18.20
C MET A 160 26.49 -20.56 19.08
N GLU A 161 27.60 -20.64 19.81
CA GLU A 161 28.04 -19.63 20.76
C GLU A 161 28.61 -18.41 20.02
N PHE A 162 27.92 -17.28 20.14
CA PHE A 162 28.52 -15.97 19.92
C PHE A 162 27.82 -14.94 20.82
N ASN A 163 28.60 -13.99 21.32
CA ASN A 163 28.22 -13.10 22.40
C ASN A 163 28.07 -11.68 21.83
N PRO A 164 26.86 -11.07 21.77
CA PRO A 164 26.74 -9.65 21.46
C PRO A 164 26.23 -8.89 22.69
N ARG A 165 27.17 -8.37 23.48
CA ARG A 165 26.93 -7.16 24.28
C ARG A 165 26.75 -5.99 23.30
N HIS A 166 25.88 -5.04 23.66
CA HIS A 166 25.41 -3.86 22.90
C HIS A 166 24.33 -4.10 21.84
N MET A 167 23.05 -3.80 22.16
CA MET A 167 22.17 -3.22 21.12
C MET A 167 20.87 -2.53 21.54
N LEU A 168 20.54 -2.38 22.83
CA LEU A 168 19.28 -1.70 23.22
C LEU A 168 19.46 -0.44 24.08
N PHE A 169 20.63 -0.26 24.68
CA PHE A 169 20.95 0.94 25.47
C PHE A 169 22.41 1.37 25.24
N SER A 170 22.81 1.58 23.99
CA SER A 170 23.92 2.51 23.76
C SER A 170 23.34 3.90 24.01
N LYS A 171 23.91 4.69 24.94
CA LYS A 171 23.47 6.05 25.33
C LYS A 171 22.92 6.82 24.10
N GLY A 172 21.61 6.77 23.91
CA GLY A 172 20.97 7.37 22.74
C GLY A 172 20.95 8.87 22.91
N GLY A 173 21.83 9.58 22.21
CA GLY A 173 21.79 11.03 22.13
C GLY A 173 20.54 11.53 21.42
N GLU A 174 20.39 12.85 21.32
CA GLU A 174 19.26 13.53 20.66
C GLU A 174 19.00 13.02 19.22
N THR A 175 20.05 12.61 18.51
CA THR A 175 19.97 12.08 17.14
C THR A 175 19.20 10.75 17.03
N TRP A 176 19.32 9.87 18.03
CA TRP A 176 18.59 8.61 18.05
C TRP A 176 17.08 8.82 18.23
N LEU A 177 16.70 9.72 19.16
CA LEU A 177 15.30 10.06 19.40
C LEU A 177 14.68 10.73 18.16
N LEU A 178 15.44 11.61 17.49
CA LEU A 178 15.06 12.18 16.21
C LEU A 178 14.81 11.08 15.17
N GLY A 179 15.70 10.09 15.06
CA GLY A 179 15.51 8.93 14.17
C GLY A 179 14.20 8.17 14.44
N CYS A 180 13.88 7.91 15.71
CA CYS A 180 12.59 7.29 16.11
C CYS A 180 11.39 8.14 15.67
N PHE A 181 11.45 9.45 15.90
CA PHE A 181 10.38 10.39 15.52
C PHE A 181 10.18 10.46 13.99
N LEU A 182 11.26 10.47 13.22
CA LEU A 182 11.22 10.44 11.76
C LEU A 182 10.57 9.15 11.26
N ILE A 183 10.96 7.99 11.76
CA ILE A 183 10.35 6.70 11.39
C ILE A 183 8.86 6.68 11.74
N PHE A 184 8.47 7.17 12.92
CA PHE A 184 7.06 7.27 13.30
C PHE A 184 6.27 8.16 12.32
N THR A 185 6.85 9.33 11.97
CA THR A 185 6.26 10.27 11.00
C THR A 185 6.13 9.63 9.62
N SER A 186 7.12 8.87 9.17
CA SER A 186 7.05 8.10 7.93
C SER A 186 5.90 7.09 7.96
N ASN A 187 5.73 6.32 9.04
CA ASN A 187 4.60 5.40 9.18
C ASN A 187 3.24 6.11 9.15
N PHE A 188 3.16 7.31 9.76
CA PHE A 188 1.97 8.15 9.65
C PHE A 188 1.71 8.59 8.20
N CYS A 189 2.73 9.07 7.48
CA CYS A 189 2.62 9.43 6.06
C CYS A 189 2.20 8.24 5.19
N TRP A 190 2.76 7.06 5.42
CA TRP A 190 2.38 5.85 4.70
C TRP A 190 0.93 5.45 4.97
N SER A 191 0.49 5.51 6.23
CA SER A 191 -0.89 5.26 6.60
C SER A 191 -1.86 6.28 5.96
N LEU A 192 -1.50 7.57 5.98
CA LEU A 192 -2.26 8.61 5.30
C LEU A 192 -2.31 8.38 3.78
N TRP A 193 -1.22 7.89 3.17
CA TRP A 193 -1.21 7.49 1.76
C TRP A 193 -2.22 6.36 1.49
N LEU A 194 -2.27 5.32 2.32
CA LEU A 194 -3.26 4.23 2.18
C LEU A 194 -4.69 4.76 2.24
N ILE A 195 -4.97 5.69 3.16
CA ILE A 195 -6.28 6.34 3.31
C ILE A 195 -6.63 7.19 2.08
N LEU A 196 -5.71 8.06 1.64
CA LEU A 196 -5.91 8.93 0.48
C LEU A 196 -6.02 8.14 -0.83
N GLN A 197 -5.49 6.92 -0.88
CA GLN A 197 -5.62 6.05 -2.04
C GLN A 197 -7.10 5.76 -2.36
N VAL A 198 -8.00 5.72 -1.36
CA VAL A 198 -9.44 5.47 -1.58
C VAL A 198 -10.09 6.56 -2.46
N PRO A 199 -10.09 7.84 -2.09
CA PRO A 199 -10.68 8.89 -2.93
C PRO A 199 -9.93 9.12 -4.25
N VAL A 200 -8.61 8.88 -4.28
CA VAL A 200 -7.81 9.00 -5.50
C VAL A 200 -8.18 7.92 -6.51
N SER A 201 -8.22 6.65 -6.09
CA SER A 201 -8.66 5.53 -6.93
C SER A 201 -10.10 5.71 -7.43
N LYS A 202 -10.98 6.32 -6.62
CA LYS A 202 -12.35 6.64 -7.07
C LYS A 202 -12.38 7.75 -8.12
N SER A 203 -11.52 8.77 -8.00
CA SER A 203 -11.46 9.90 -8.93
C SER A 203 -10.70 9.57 -10.21
N TYR A 204 -9.79 8.60 -10.14
CA TYR A 204 -8.95 8.14 -11.24
C TYR A 204 -8.86 6.60 -11.22
N PRO A 205 -9.86 5.90 -11.82
CA PRO A 205 -10.01 4.43 -11.68
C PRO A 205 -8.92 3.60 -12.36
N ASP A 206 -8.09 4.21 -13.20
CA ASP A 206 -7.02 3.51 -13.88
C ASP A 206 -5.76 3.41 -13.02
N HIS A 207 -5.63 2.31 -12.29
CA HIS A 207 -4.47 2.08 -11.40
C HIS A 207 -3.12 2.06 -12.11
N ILE A 208 -3.06 1.71 -13.40
CA ILE A 208 -1.79 1.66 -14.15
C ILE A 208 -1.35 3.09 -14.50
N CYS A 209 -2.24 3.88 -15.12
CA CYS A 209 -1.95 5.29 -15.39
C CYS A 209 -1.74 6.07 -14.07
N LEU A 210 -2.52 5.77 -13.02
CA LEU A 210 -2.38 6.38 -11.69
C LEU A 210 -0.99 6.12 -11.12
N THR A 211 -0.52 4.87 -11.18
CA THR A 211 0.82 4.49 -10.73
C THR A 211 1.90 5.18 -11.54
N ALA A 212 1.73 5.28 -12.87
CA ALA A 212 2.66 6.03 -13.72
C ALA A 212 2.78 7.49 -13.27
N TRP A 213 1.66 8.20 -13.12
CA TRP A 213 1.65 9.58 -12.65
C TRP A 213 2.21 9.72 -11.23
N MET A 214 1.92 8.77 -10.33
CA MET A 214 2.46 8.80 -8.98
C MET A 214 3.98 8.67 -8.97
N CYS A 215 4.53 7.74 -9.75
CA CYS A 215 5.98 7.55 -9.92
C CYS A 215 6.64 8.77 -10.55
N LEU A 216 6.01 9.39 -11.57
CA LEU A 216 6.53 10.60 -12.20
C LEU A 216 6.62 11.76 -11.20
N PHE A 217 5.50 12.11 -10.54
CA PHE A 217 5.50 13.19 -9.56
C PHE A 217 6.39 12.88 -8.36
N GLY A 218 6.39 11.64 -7.89
CA GLY A 218 7.27 11.21 -6.82
C GLY A 218 8.74 11.37 -7.18
N SER A 219 9.13 11.06 -8.43
CA SER A 219 10.51 11.27 -8.90
C SER A 219 10.85 12.76 -8.99
N MET A 220 9.97 13.57 -9.57
CA MET A 220 10.18 15.03 -9.68
C MET A 220 10.29 15.70 -8.31
N GLN A 221 9.34 15.44 -7.41
CA GLN A 221 9.30 16.00 -6.06
C GLN A 221 10.51 15.55 -5.23
N SER A 222 10.87 14.26 -5.30
CA SER A 222 12.07 13.76 -4.61
C SER A 222 13.33 14.33 -5.25
N GLY A 223 13.34 14.57 -6.55
CA GLY A 223 14.46 15.22 -7.26
C GLY A 223 14.70 16.63 -6.75
N VAL A 224 13.63 17.40 -6.56
CA VAL A 224 13.70 18.74 -5.95
C VAL A 224 14.27 18.66 -4.53
N VAL A 225 13.74 17.75 -3.69
CA VAL A 225 14.23 17.55 -2.32
C VAL A 225 15.71 17.15 -2.30
N SER A 226 16.09 16.16 -3.11
CA SER A 226 17.48 15.70 -3.23
C SER A 226 18.40 16.79 -3.75
N PHE A 227 17.97 17.62 -4.69
CA PHE A 227 18.77 18.74 -5.20
C PHE A 227 19.12 19.76 -4.10
N PHE A 228 18.19 20.03 -3.17
CA PHE A 228 18.45 20.97 -2.07
C PHE A 228 19.24 20.34 -0.92
N LEU A 229 19.04 19.05 -0.65
CA LEU A 229 19.61 18.38 0.51
C LEU A 229 20.93 17.63 0.20
N GLU A 230 21.15 17.22 -1.04
CA GLU A 230 22.35 16.54 -1.52
C GLU A 230 23.22 17.51 -2.31
N LYS A 231 24.16 18.17 -1.61
CA LYS A 231 25.04 19.19 -2.21
C LYS A 231 26.17 18.58 -3.06
N ASP A 232 26.49 17.30 -2.82
CA ASP A 232 27.53 16.61 -3.55
C ASP A 232 26.98 16.05 -4.87
N LEU A 233 27.54 16.49 -5.99
CA LEU A 233 27.18 16.02 -7.32
C LEU A 233 27.66 14.59 -7.57
N ASP A 234 28.70 14.13 -6.86
CA ASP A 234 29.19 12.76 -7.00
C ASP A 234 28.18 11.73 -6.45
N ALA A 235 27.30 12.13 -5.54
CA ALA A 235 26.21 11.28 -5.03
C ALA A 235 25.20 10.87 -6.11
N TRP A 236 25.12 11.61 -7.22
CA TRP A 236 24.23 11.31 -8.35
C TRP A 236 24.82 10.29 -9.33
N LYS A 237 26.11 9.99 -9.24
CA LYS A 237 26.78 9.03 -10.12
C LYS A 237 26.41 7.60 -9.73
N ILE A 238 26.01 6.80 -10.73
CA ILE A 238 25.82 5.37 -10.57
C ILE A 238 27.17 4.70 -10.83
N ASN A 239 27.77 4.15 -9.77
CA ASN A 239 29.17 3.74 -9.77
C ASN A 239 29.39 2.27 -10.18
N SER A 240 28.33 1.46 -10.27
CA SER A 240 28.45 0.02 -10.55
C SER A 240 27.25 -0.56 -11.32
N PRO A 241 27.47 -1.53 -12.23
CA PRO A 241 26.38 -2.26 -12.88
C PRO A 241 25.47 -3.00 -11.88
N LEU A 242 26.02 -3.41 -10.72
CA LEU A 242 25.22 -4.00 -9.65
C LEU A 242 24.21 -2.99 -9.08
N GLN A 243 24.63 -1.75 -8.85
CA GLN A 243 23.73 -0.67 -8.38
C GLN A 243 22.60 -0.44 -9.38
N LEU A 244 22.92 -0.41 -10.68
CA LEU A 244 21.92 -0.26 -11.73
C LEU A 244 20.94 -1.45 -11.76
N GLY A 245 21.44 -2.68 -11.64
CA GLY A 245 20.60 -3.89 -11.58
C GLY A 245 19.64 -3.87 -10.39
N CYS A 246 20.13 -3.50 -9.21
CA CYS A 246 19.30 -3.34 -8.01
C CYS A 246 18.28 -2.21 -8.15
N LEU A 247 18.66 -1.08 -8.76
CA LEU A 247 17.74 0.02 -9.06
C LEU A 247 16.61 -0.42 -9.99
N LEU A 248 16.93 -1.13 -11.08
CA LEU A 248 15.93 -1.62 -12.02
C LEU A 248 14.95 -2.59 -11.36
N PHE A 249 15.46 -3.54 -10.55
CA PHE A 249 14.62 -4.46 -9.80
C PHE A 249 13.70 -3.73 -8.81
N THR A 250 14.25 -2.84 -7.98
CA THR A 250 13.47 -2.12 -6.96
C THR A 250 12.48 -1.11 -7.57
N ALA A 251 12.77 -0.60 -8.76
CA ALA A 251 11.86 0.23 -9.55
C ALA A 251 10.68 -0.59 -10.11
N ALA A 252 10.96 -1.72 -10.76
CA ALA A 252 9.93 -2.62 -11.29
C ALA A 252 9.03 -3.16 -10.18
N ALA A 253 9.64 -3.58 -9.07
CA ALA A 253 8.93 -4.01 -7.87
C ALA A 253 8.09 -2.88 -7.29
N GLY A 254 8.64 -1.67 -7.19
CA GLY A 254 7.93 -0.48 -6.69
C GLY A 254 6.68 -0.14 -7.50
N ALA A 255 6.79 -0.11 -8.84
CA ALA A 255 5.65 0.11 -9.73
C ALA A 255 4.56 -0.96 -9.52
N THR A 256 4.96 -2.23 -9.48
CA THR A 256 4.06 -3.36 -9.23
C THR A 256 3.37 -3.22 -7.88
N SER A 257 4.11 -2.84 -6.84
CA SER A 257 3.58 -2.64 -5.49
C SER A 257 2.58 -1.52 -5.41
N PHE A 258 2.82 -0.35 -6.00
CA PHE A 258 1.87 0.76 -5.97
C PHE A 258 0.57 0.41 -6.71
N PHE A 259 0.68 -0.21 -7.88
CA PHE A 259 -0.48 -0.69 -8.63
C PHE A 259 -1.30 -1.70 -7.81
N ALA A 260 -0.65 -2.73 -7.28
CA ALA A 260 -1.31 -3.79 -6.54
C ALA A 260 -1.92 -3.27 -5.22
N GLN A 261 -1.25 -2.32 -4.55
CA GLN A 261 -1.80 -1.66 -3.37
C GLN A 261 -3.05 -0.85 -3.70
N ALA A 262 -3.00 0.00 -4.72
CA ALA A 262 -4.14 0.80 -5.16
C ALA A 262 -5.37 -0.09 -5.48
N TRP A 263 -5.13 -1.19 -6.20
CA TRP A 263 -6.16 -2.17 -6.53
C TRP A 263 -6.72 -2.90 -5.30
N CYS A 264 -5.86 -3.34 -4.37
CA CYS A 264 -6.30 -4.00 -3.13
C CYS A 264 -7.09 -3.05 -2.22
N ILE A 265 -6.67 -1.80 -2.11
CA ILE A 265 -7.32 -0.77 -1.28
C ILE A 265 -8.70 -0.42 -1.82
N GLU A 266 -8.85 -0.30 -3.15
CA GLU A 266 -10.16 -0.10 -3.77
C GLU A 266 -11.13 -1.25 -3.44
N ARG A 267 -10.63 -2.49 -3.43
CA ARG A 267 -11.44 -3.71 -3.24
C ARG A 267 -11.78 -4.02 -1.78
N ARG A 268 -10.82 -3.86 -0.86
CA ARG A 268 -10.92 -4.33 0.54
C ARG A 268 -10.71 -3.24 1.59
N GLY A 269 -10.39 -2.03 1.14
CA GLY A 269 -10.13 -0.87 1.99
C GLY A 269 -8.69 -0.77 2.50
N PRO A 270 -8.32 0.38 3.07
CA PRO A 270 -6.96 0.70 3.48
C PRO A 270 -6.48 -0.12 4.68
N LEU A 271 -7.37 -0.40 5.64
CA LEU A 271 -7.05 -1.24 6.80
C LEU A 271 -6.65 -2.66 6.38
N PHE A 272 -7.34 -3.25 5.40
CA PHE A 272 -7.00 -4.58 4.90
C PHE A 272 -5.56 -4.62 4.39
N SER A 273 -5.12 -3.59 3.67
CA SER A 273 -3.74 -3.49 3.18
C SER A 273 -2.73 -3.37 4.34
N ALA A 274 -2.97 -2.44 5.27
CA ALA A 274 -2.04 -2.15 6.36
C ALA A 274 -1.76 -3.38 7.25
N MET A 275 -2.75 -4.24 7.46
CA MET A 275 -2.65 -5.43 8.31
C MET A 275 -1.61 -6.47 7.87
N PHE A 276 -1.18 -6.43 6.60
CA PHE A 276 -0.11 -7.31 6.11
C PHE A 276 1.29 -6.78 6.41
N ASN A 277 1.46 -5.53 6.85
CA ASN A 277 2.78 -4.97 7.10
C ASN A 277 3.57 -5.74 8.20
N PRO A 278 2.95 -6.15 9.32
CA PRO A 278 3.63 -7.01 10.30
C PRO A 278 4.09 -8.37 9.74
N LEU A 279 3.41 -8.88 8.71
CA LEU A 279 3.82 -10.12 8.04
C LEU A 279 5.13 -9.93 7.27
N ASN A 280 5.39 -8.74 6.71
CA ASN A 280 6.69 -8.43 6.11
C ASN A 280 7.83 -8.63 7.12
N THR A 281 7.65 -8.19 8.37
CA THR A 281 8.66 -8.39 9.43
C THR A 281 8.90 -9.87 9.71
N VAL A 282 7.86 -10.70 9.69
CA VAL A 282 8.00 -12.16 9.82
C VAL A 282 8.81 -12.74 8.67
N ILE A 283 8.48 -12.38 7.42
CA ILE A 283 9.14 -12.88 6.22
C ILE A 283 10.61 -12.42 6.17
N VAL A 284 10.88 -11.14 6.41
CA VAL A 284 12.25 -10.58 6.43
C VAL A 284 13.10 -11.31 7.47
N THR A 285 12.55 -11.53 8.68
CA THR A 285 13.30 -12.24 9.74
C THR A 285 13.58 -13.69 9.33
N PHE A 286 12.60 -14.38 8.75
CA PHE A 286 12.80 -15.74 8.26
C PHE A 286 13.88 -15.81 7.15
N LEU A 287 13.82 -14.90 6.17
CA LEU A 287 14.82 -14.80 5.10
C LEU A 287 16.21 -14.47 5.65
N ALA A 288 16.31 -13.55 6.61
CA ALA A 288 17.57 -13.21 7.28
C ALA A 288 18.17 -14.43 8.01
N THR A 289 17.34 -15.18 8.75
CA THR A 289 17.82 -16.38 9.45
C THR A 289 18.27 -17.50 8.49
N THR A 290 17.60 -17.65 7.35
CA THR A 290 17.89 -18.74 6.39
C THR A 290 19.08 -18.42 5.48
N PHE A 291 19.13 -17.20 4.92
CA PHE A 291 20.15 -16.80 3.93
C PHE A 291 21.33 -16.05 4.53
N VAL A 292 21.13 -15.32 5.62
CA VAL A 292 22.17 -14.53 6.29
C VAL A 292 22.69 -15.26 7.54
N HIS A 293 22.10 -16.42 7.87
CA HIS A 293 22.42 -17.20 9.07
C HIS A 293 22.30 -16.39 10.37
N GLU A 294 21.40 -15.40 10.40
CA GLU A 294 21.10 -14.66 11.62
C GLU A 294 20.41 -15.55 12.67
N GLU A 295 20.70 -15.32 13.94
CA GLU A 295 20.16 -16.13 15.05
C GLU A 295 18.65 -15.87 15.25
N MET A 296 17.86 -16.95 15.30
CA MET A 296 16.44 -16.87 15.66
C MET A 296 16.26 -17.11 17.17
N TYR A 297 15.57 -16.18 17.82
CA TYR A 297 15.26 -16.26 19.25
C TYR A 297 13.86 -16.82 19.49
N LEU A 298 13.64 -17.49 20.62
CA LEU A 298 12.31 -18.03 20.99
C LEU A 298 11.21 -16.95 21.02
N GLY A 299 11.54 -15.74 21.49
CA GLY A 299 10.62 -14.60 21.48
C GLY A 299 10.20 -14.19 20.07
N SER A 300 11.09 -14.33 19.09
CA SER A 300 10.78 -14.09 17.68
C SER A 300 9.81 -15.11 17.10
N LEU A 301 9.93 -16.39 17.48
CA LEU A 301 8.99 -17.43 17.05
C LEU A 301 7.58 -17.22 17.62
N ILE A 302 7.48 -16.95 18.93
CA ILE A 302 6.19 -16.67 19.59
C ILE A 302 5.54 -15.42 18.98
N GLY A 303 6.34 -14.38 18.74
CA GLY A 303 5.87 -13.16 18.06
C GLY A 303 5.34 -13.43 16.66
N ALA A 304 6.03 -14.25 15.86
CA ALA A 304 5.59 -14.62 14.52
C ALA A 304 4.26 -15.40 14.52
N ILE A 305 4.08 -16.33 15.46
CA ILE A 305 2.80 -17.06 15.63
C ILE A 305 1.66 -16.08 15.99
N ALA A 306 1.92 -15.13 16.89
CA ALA A 306 0.96 -14.10 17.25
C ALA A 306 0.59 -13.18 16.07
N VAL A 307 1.56 -12.83 15.20
CA VAL A 307 1.30 -12.08 13.95
C VAL A 307 0.35 -12.83 13.03
N ILE A 308 0.64 -14.11 12.77
CA ILE A 308 -0.18 -14.95 11.88
C ILE A 308 -1.59 -15.10 12.44
N PHE A 309 -1.71 -15.36 13.74
CA PHE A 309 -3.00 -15.48 14.42
C PHE A 309 -3.79 -14.15 14.38
N GLY A 310 -3.15 -13.03 14.72
CA GLY A 310 -3.78 -11.71 14.67
C GLY A 310 -4.27 -11.35 13.27
N LEU A 311 -3.44 -11.57 12.25
CA LEU A 311 -3.82 -11.39 10.85
C LEU A 311 -5.03 -12.26 10.48
N TYR A 312 -5.03 -13.54 10.85
CA TYR A 312 -6.16 -14.44 10.60
C TYR A 312 -7.47 -13.91 11.20
N VAL A 313 -7.45 -13.47 12.46
CA VAL A 313 -8.64 -12.93 13.14
C VAL A 313 -9.18 -11.68 12.42
N VAL A 314 -8.30 -10.78 11.98
CA VAL A 314 -8.73 -9.59 11.24
C VAL A 314 -9.27 -9.93 9.86
N LEU A 315 -8.62 -10.85 9.14
CA LEU A 315 -9.08 -11.32 7.83
C LEU A 315 -10.43 -12.02 7.94
N TRP A 316 -10.67 -12.79 9.00
CA TRP A 316 -11.97 -13.37 9.28
C TRP A 316 -13.03 -12.29 9.52
N GLY A 317 -12.71 -11.27 10.33
CA GLY A 317 -13.59 -10.12 10.52
C GLY A 317 -13.92 -9.43 9.18
N LYS A 318 -12.93 -9.14 8.36
CA LYS A 318 -13.12 -8.52 7.03
C LYS A 318 -13.85 -9.41 6.03
N ALA A 319 -13.65 -10.72 6.08
CA ALA A 319 -14.38 -11.66 5.23
C ALA A 319 -15.88 -11.63 5.55
N GLN A 320 -16.22 -11.55 6.84
CA GLN A 320 -17.62 -11.39 7.25
C GLN A 320 -18.20 -10.04 6.79
N ASP A 321 -17.43 -8.94 6.77
CA ASP A 321 -17.88 -7.65 6.20
C ASP A 321 -18.33 -7.80 4.76
N GLN A 322 -17.59 -8.56 3.97
CA GLN A 322 -17.92 -8.78 2.56
C GLN A 322 -19.21 -9.59 2.38
N VAL A 323 -19.41 -10.63 3.19
CA VAL A 323 -20.60 -11.48 3.10
C VAL A 323 -21.87 -10.67 3.35
N GLU A 324 -21.85 -9.74 4.29
CA GLU A 324 -22.98 -8.86 4.57
C GLU A 324 -23.23 -7.85 3.44
N ILE A 325 -22.17 -7.21 2.93
CA ILE A 325 -22.27 -6.31 1.75
C ILE A 325 -22.85 -7.05 0.53
N ASP A 326 -22.40 -8.28 0.29
CA ASP A 326 -22.88 -9.10 -0.82
C ASP A 326 -24.34 -9.57 -0.59
N ALA A 327 -24.74 -9.77 0.67
CA ALA A 327 -26.11 -10.10 1.03
C ALA A 327 -27.07 -8.92 0.91
N GLU A 328 -26.62 -7.70 1.21
CA GLU A 328 -27.40 -6.45 1.05
C GLU A 328 -27.60 -6.06 -0.42
N LYS A 329 -26.64 -6.36 -1.31
CA LYS A 329 -26.74 -6.04 -2.75
C LYS A 329 -27.71 -6.95 -3.53
N LYS A 330 -27.81 -8.24 -3.14
CA LYS A 330 -28.71 -9.20 -3.80
C LYS A 330 -30.20 -8.78 -3.85
N PRO A 331 -30.81 -8.24 -2.78
CA PRO A 331 -32.19 -7.76 -2.85
C PRO A 331 -32.37 -6.46 -3.65
N GLU A 332 -31.34 -5.60 -3.76
CA GLU A 332 -31.40 -4.40 -4.62
C GLU A 332 -31.32 -4.75 -6.12
N GLU A 333 -30.49 -5.72 -6.51
CA GLU A 333 -30.42 -6.21 -7.89
C GLU A 333 -31.72 -6.93 -8.28
N ALA A 334 -32.33 -7.71 -7.38
CA ALA A 334 -33.64 -8.33 -7.60
C ALA A 334 -34.78 -7.29 -7.73
N LYS A 335 -34.76 -6.20 -6.96
CA LYS A 335 -35.72 -5.09 -7.09
C LYS A 335 -35.52 -4.27 -8.36
N LYS A 336 -34.28 -4.07 -8.81
CA LYS A 336 -33.99 -3.44 -10.12
C LYS A 336 -34.42 -4.32 -11.29
N CYS A 337 -34.25 -5.64 -11.18
CA CYS A 337 -34.71 -6.59 -12.20
C CYS A 337 -36.25 -6.60 -12.29
N ASN A 338 -36.95 -6.60 -11.15
CA ASN A 338 -38.42 -6.56 -11.12
C ASN A 338 -39.03 -5.22 -11.57
N SER A 339 -38.29 -4.10 -11.46
CA SER A 339 -38.76 -2.79 -11.97
C SER A 339 -38.45 -2.59 -13.45
N ALA A 340 -37.38 -3.20 -13.97
CA ALA A 340 -37.11 -3.27 -15.41
C ALA A 340 -38.02 -4.28 -16.14
N SER A 341 -38.53 -5.31 -15.44
CA SER A 341 -39.43 -6.32 -16.02
C SER A 341 -40.93 -5.95 -15.98
N CYS A 342 -41.28 -4.72 -15.57
CA CYS A 342 -42.68 -4.25 -15.55
C CYS A 342 -42.98 -3.15 -16.59
N ILE A 343 -42.08 -2.95 -17.56
CA ILE A 343 -42.36 -2.15 -18.76
C ILE A 343 -41.99 -2.97 -19.99
N ASP A 344 -42.66 -4.10 -20.22
CA ASP A 344 -42.96 -4.57 -21.57
C ASP A 344 -43.88 -5.80 -21.52
N GLU A 345 -45.19 -5.58 -21.35
CA GLU A 345 -46.21 -6.54 -21.82
C GLU A 345 -47.60 -5.89 -21.73
N SER A 346 -47.83 -4.88 -22.57
CA SER A 346 -49.15 -4.56 -23.13
C SER A 346 -49.00 -3.37 -24.05
N VAL A 347 -48.79 -3.66 -25.34
CA VAL A 347 -49.60 -3.19 -26.48
C VAL A 347 -48.81 -3.56 -27.74
N GLU A 348 -49.20 -4.71 -28.26
CA GLU A 348 -49.02 -5.12 -29.64
C GLU A 348 -49.69 -4.09 -30.57
N LYS A 349 -48.94 -3.45 -31.48
CA LYS A 349 -49.26 -3.27 -32.92
C LYS A 349 -48.39 -2.22 -33.65
N THR A 350 -47.62 -2.75 -34.60
CA THR A 350 -47.62 -2.33 -36.03
C THR A 350 -46.78 -1.11 -36.47
N SER A 351 -45.80 -1.45 -37.31
CA SER A 351 -45.42 -0.83 -38.59
C SER A 351 -44.86 0.59 -38.63
N TYR A 352 -43.67 0.65 -39.22
CA TYR A 352 -43.18 1.72 -40.08
C TYR A 352 -44.30 2.48 -40.81
N ALA A 353 -44.38 3.79 -40.57
CA ALA A 353 -44.83 4.79 -41.53
C ALA A 353 -44.34 6.17 -41.07
N ILE A 354 -43.40 6.72 -41.84
CA ILE A 354 -43.10 8.13 -41.91
C ILE A 354 -44.32 8.78 -42.57
N ASP A 355 -44.93 9.79 -41.96
CA ASP A 355 -45.73 10.74 -42.73
C ASP A 355 -45.70 12.15 -42.14
N LEU A 356 -45.49 13.08 -43.05
CA LEU A 356 -45.35 14.51 -42.89
C LEU A 356 -46.71 15.19 -42.65
N GLU A 357 -46.63 16.31 -41.91
CA GLU A 357 -47.31 17.60 -42.13
C GLU A 357 -48.82 17.65 -42.50
N GLU A 358 -49.58 18.25 -41.56
CA GLU A 358 -50.71 19.20 -41.73
C GLU A 358 -52.06 18.73 -42.32
N PRO A 359 -53.19 19.48 -42.12
CA PRO A 359 -53.41 20.69 -41.32
C PRO A 359 -54.61 20.59 -40.34
N LEU A 360 -54.65 21.47 -39.34
CA LEU A 360 -55.89 21.79 -38.61
C LEU A 360 -56.30 23.24 -38.88
N LEU A 361 -57.40 23.33 -39.65
CA LEU A 361 -58.38 24.43 -39.74
C LEU A 361 -58.13 25.55 -40.75
N SER A 362 -58.99 25.50 -41.76
CA SER A 362 -59.41 26.55 -42.69
C SER A 362 -60.34 27.59 -42.04
N ASN A 363 -60.25 28.81 -42.58
CA ASN A 363 -61.31 29.81 -42.80
C ASN A 363 -61.61 30.88 -41.73
N LYS A 364 -61.08 32.08 -42.03
CA LYS A 364 -61.77 33.37 -42.29
C LYS A 364 -60.68 34.29 -42.88
N GLU A 365 -60.76 34.92 -44.05
CA GLU A 365 -61.79 35.23 -45.05
C GLU A 365 -61.19 35.14 -46.47
#